data_AF-A0A3E0EPR6-F1
#
_entry.id   AF-A0A3E0EPR6-F1
#
_cell.length_a   1.000
_cell.length_b   1.000
_cell.length_c   1.000
_cell.angle_alpha   90.00
_cell.angle_beta   90.00
_cell.angle_gamma   90.00
#
_symmetry.space_group_name_H-M   'P 1'
#
loop_
_entity.id
_entity.type
_entity.pdbx_description
1 polymer ?
#
loop_
_entity_poly.entity_id
_entity_poly.type
_entity_poly.pdbx_seq_one_letter_code
_entity_poly.pdbx_strand_id
1 'polypeptide(L)'
;MFPKNIVQFALLLILSMVICMPLKYFILDRLFNQDLAMHLLFIGFSIFFVLFVHLINFKNRVKLNYVIIPFDVNFILFVLIIIWTLQTLFIIPINHFLFPNNSFQPSLYFILGAVVVAPFLEEIIFRNILLNSLLNNYNKKKSVIISAFLFGLIHIQPIQIVFATIVGFLLGMVYAKNKNIAYTIILHSFSNAIVLLINFLTNKFSTALFFDISIGVNIIISISVLYYMNIKYGFSIQKLIQEIND
;
A
#
# COMPACT_ATOMS: atom_id res chain seq x y z
N MET A 1 4.26 3.47 23.32
CA MET A 1 3.35 2.65 22.50
C MET A 1 4.03 1.32 22.19
N PHE A 2 3.35 0.19 22.37
CA PHE A 2 3.81 -1.14 21.92
C PHE A 2 3.35 -1.37 20.47
N PRO A 3 4.17 -2.03 19.62
CA PRO A 3 5.52 -2.54 19.89
C PRO A 3 6.57 -1.44 19.96
N LYS A 4 7.54 -1.51 20.88
CA LYS A 4 8.54 -0.43 21.10
C LYS A 4 9.63 -0.37 20.02
N ASN A 5 9.86 -1.49 19.32
CA ASN A 5 10.89 -1.60 18.29
C ASN A 5 10.50 -2.69 17.27
N ILE A 6 11.33 -2.82 16.24
CA ILE A 6 11.11 -3.74 15.12
C ILE A 6 11.12 -5.20 15.58
N VAL A 7 11.97 -5.54 16.54
CA VAL A 7 12.07 -6.92 17.06
C VAL A 7 10.76 -7.34 17.72
N GLN A 8 10.17 -6.49 18.56
CA GLN A 8 8.87 -6.76 19.18
C GLN A 8 7.75 -6.87 18.15
N PHE A 9 7.78 -6.04 17.10
CA PHE A 9 6.82 -6.14 16.00
C PHE A 9 6.96 -7.47 15.24
N ALA A 10 8.19 -7.85 14.88
CA ALA A 10 8.46 -9.09 14.15
C ALA A 10 8.09 -10.34 14.97
N LEU A 11 8.44 -10.35 16.27
CA LEU A 11 8.05 -11.44 17.17
C LEU A 11 6.53 -11.57 17.28
N LEU A 12 5.81 -10.44 17.36
CA LEU A 12 4.35 -10.48 17.38
C LEU A 12 3.77 -10.99 16.06
N LEU A 13 4.35 -10.60 14.92
CA LEU A 13 3.92 -11.05 13.60
C LEU A 13 4.09 -12.56 13.48
N ILE A 14 5.25 -13.09 13.87
CA ILE A 14 5.52 -14.55 13.90
C ILE A 14 4.57 -15.26 14.86
N LEU A 15 4.39 -14.75 16.08
CA LEU A 15 3.49 -15.33 17.08
C LEU A 15 2.06 -15.42 16.55
N SER A 16 1.57 -14.34 15.94
CA SER A 16 0.23 -14.28 15.37
C SER A 16 0.07 -15.27 14.22
N MET A 17 1.09 -15.42 13.37
CA MET A 17 1.10 -16.45 12.30
C MET A 17 1.03 -17.87 12.87
N VAL A 18 1.88 -18.19 13.85
CA VAL A 18 1.96 -19.53 14.46
C VAL A 18 0.64 -19.90 15.15
N ILE A 19 -0.02 -18.95 15.82
CA ILE A 19 -1.30 -19.19 16.50
C ILE A 19 -2.44 -19.41 15.50
N CYS A 20 -2.46 -18.65 14.41
CA CYS A 20 -3.55 -18.72 13.44
C CYS A 20 -3.37 -19.87 12.43
N MET A 21 -2.15 -20.35 12.15
CA MET A 21 -1.93 -21.43 11.17
C MET A 21 -2.70 -22.73 11.45
N PRO A 22 -2.75 -23.26 12.69
CA PRO A 22 -3.56 -24.44 13.01
C PRO A 22 -5.04 -24.27 12.67
N LEU A 23 -5.61 -23.07 12.86
CA LEU A 23 -7.00 -22.76 12.51
C LEU A 23 -7.26 -23.00 11.02
N LYS A 24 -6.31 -22.64 10.15
CA LYS A 24 -6.43 -22.92 8.71
C LYS A 24 -6.49 -24.43 8.44
N TYR A 25 -5.48 -25.16 8.90
CA TYR A 25 -5.30 -26.57 8.54
C TYR A 25 -6.39 -27.48 9.12
N PHE A 26 -6.79 -27.26 10.38
CA PHE A 26 -7.75 -28.14 11.05
C PHE A 26 -9.21 -27.76 10.83
N ILE A 27 -9.50 -26.49 10.52
CA ILE A 27 -10.87 -25.97 10.44
C ILE A 27 -11.15 -25.38 9.06
N LEU A 28 -10.45 -24.31 8.66
CA LEU A 28 -10.84 -23.56 7.45
C LEU A 28 -10.74 -24.38 6.17
N ASP A 29 -9.65 -25.13 5.99
CA ASP A 29 -9.43 -25.97 4.79
C ASP A 29 -10.45 -27.13 4.68
N ARG A 30 -11.11 -27.49 5.79
CA ARG A 30 -12.18 -28.51 5.79
C ARG A 30 -13.55 -27.93 5.44
N LEU A 31 -13.74 -26.63 5.69
CA LEU A 31 -15.04 -25.95 5.57
C LEU A 31 -15.14 -25.09 4.31
N PHE A 32 -14.02 -24.60 3.79
CA PHE A 32 -13.96 -23.62 2.70
C PHE A 32 -12.94 -24.03 1.63
N ASN A 33 -13.09 -23.45 0.44
CA ASN A 33 -12.06 -23.57 -0.60
C ASN A 33 -10.77 -22.84 -0.18
N GLN A 34 -9.65 -23.20 -0.81
CA GLN A 34 -8.32 -22.71 -0.43
C GLN A 34 -8.23 -21.17 -0.48
N ASP A 35 -8.80 -20.54 -1.51
CA ASP A 35 -8.84 -19.08 -1.64
C ASP A 35 -9.52 -18.44 -0.43
N LEU A 36 -10.76 -18.82 -0.15
CA LEU A 36 -11.53 -18.25 0.96
C LEU A 36 -10.89 -18.56 2.32
N ALA A 37 -10.38 -19.78 2.51
CA ALA A 37 -9.67 -20.17 3.72
C ALA A 37 -8.43 -19.28 3.98
N MET A 38 -7.67 -18.93 2.94
CA MET A 38 -6.52 -18.01 3.07
C MET A 38 -6.93 -16.59 3.47
N HIS A 39 -8.02 -16.06 2.89
CA HIS A 39 -8.52 -14.74 3.24
C HIS A 39 -9.06 -14.69 4.67
N LEU A 40 -9.82 -15.72 5.09
CA LEU A 40 -10.31 -15.85 6.46
C LEU A 40 -9.17 -16.01 7.46
N LEU A 41 -8.13 -16.78 7.12
CA LEU A 41 -6.92 -16.89 7.93
C LEU A 41 -6.26 -15.52 8.10
N PHE A 42 -6.08 -14.76 7.00
CA PHE A 42 -5.47 -13.44 7.04
C PHE A 42 -6.27 -12.46 7.92
N ILE A 43 -7.60 -12.44 7.78
CA ILE A 43 -8.48 -11.64 8.64
C ILE A 43 -8.32 -12.03 10.11
N GLY A 44 -8.38 -13.33 10.42
CA GLY A 44 -8.22 -13.85 11.78
C GLY A 44 -6.86 -13.48 12.39
N PHE A 45 -5.79 -13.64 11.60
CA PHE A 45 -4.44 -13.23 11.93
C PHE A 45 -4.36 -11.73 12.27
N SER A 46 -4.91 -10.87 11.41
CA SER A 46 -4.86 -9.43 11.63
C SER A 46 -5.68 -8.99 12.83
N ILE A 47 -6.86 -9.59 13.05
CA ILE A 47 -7.68 -9.34 14.24
C ILE A 47 -6.90 -9.72 15.50
N PHE A 48 -6.32 -10.93 15.54
CA PHE A 48 -5.52 -11.38 16.67
C PHE A 48 -4.34 -10.44 16.93
N PHE A 49 -3.60 -10.08 15.87
CA PHE A 49 -2.47 -9.15 15.96
C PHE A 49 -2.89 -7.81 16.58
N VAL A 50 -3.95 -7.19 16.06
CA VAL A 50 -4.45 -5.89 16.52
C VAL A 50 -4.97 -5.97 17.95
N LEU A 51 -5.74 -7.00 18.27
CA LEU A 51 -6.25 -7.23 19.63
C LEU A 51 -5.11 -7.39 20.63
N PHE A 52 -4.09 -8.17 20.30
CA PHE A 52 -2.94 -8.39 21.19
C PHE A 52 -2.17 -7.08 21.45
N VAL A 53 -1.95 -6.27 20.42
CA VAL A 53 -1.35 -4.93 20.56
C VAL A 53 -2.22 -4.04 21.45
N HIS A 54 -3.53 -4.06 21.26
CA HIS A 54 -4.47 -3.26 22.05
C HIS A 54 -4.44 -3.68 23.53
N LEU A 55 -4.48 -4.98 23.82
CA LEU A 55 -4.41 -5.52 25.19
C LEU A 55 -3.12 -5.11 25.92
N ILE A 56 -1.96 -5.19 25.24
CA ILE A 56 -0.69 -4.75 25.85
C ILE A 56 -0.69 -3.24 26.11
N ASN A 57 -1.14 -2.43 25.15
CA ASN A 57 -1.19 -0.97 25.32
C ASN A 57 -2.19 -0.54 26.40
N PHE A 58 -3.33 -1.24 26.51
CA PHE A 58 -4.32 -1.05 27.57
C PHE A 58 -3.71 -1.33 28.95
N LYS A 59 -3.05 -2.49 29.10
CA LYS A 59 -2.33 -2.84 30.35
C LYS A 59 -1.25 -1.81 30.71
N ASN A 60 -0.58 -1.26 29.71
CA ASN A 60 0.46 -0.23 29.88
C ASN A 60 -0.08 1.20 29.99
N ARG A 61 -1.42 1.39 30.06
CA ARG A 61 -2.08 2.71 30.17
C ARG A 61 -1.65 3.73 29.11
N VAL A 62 -1.34 3.26 27.90
CA VAL A 62 -0.97 4.14 26.77
C VAL A 62 -2.24 4.81 26.24
N LYS A 63 -2.34 6.14 26.36
CA LYS A 63 -3.41 6.91 25.72
C LYS A 63 -3.17 6.97 24.21
N LEU A 64 -4.16 6.53 23.43
CA LEU A 64 -4.14 6.64 21.97
C LEU A 64 -4.82 7.95 21.59
N ASN A 65 -4.04 8.92 21.12
CA ASN A 65 -4.57 10.17 20.60
C ASN A 65 -4.80 10.04 19.09
N TYR A 66 -6.07 9.98 18.69
CA TYR A 66 -6.46 10.01 17.28
C TYR A 66 -6.74 11.45 16.89
N VAL A 67 -5.89 12.03 16.04
CA VAL A 67 -6.15 13.33 15.43
C VAL A 67 -6.82 13.09 14.09
N ILE A 68 -8.09 13.47 13.97
CA ILE A 68 -8.82 13.40 12.70
C ILE A 68 -8.46 14.66 11.91
N ILE A 69 -7.56 14.53 10.95
CA ILE A 69 -7.25 15.60 10.00
C ILE A 69 -8.23 15.50 8.82
N PRO A 70 -8.91 16.61 8.44
CA PRO A 70 -9.83 16.62 7.30
C PRO A 70 -9.13 16.23 5.98
N PHE A 71 -9.94 15.80 5.00
CA PHE A 71 -9.45 15.37 3.69
C PHE A 71 -9.01 16.57 2.82
N ASP A 72 -7.72 16.64 2.48
CA ASP A 72 -7.21 17.49 1.42
C ASP A 72 -7.32 16.71 0.10
N VAL A 73 -8.39 17.00 -0.63
CA VAL A 73 -8.71 16.35 -1.90
C VAL A 73 -7.61 16.56 -2.94
N ASN A 74 -6.99 17.75 -3.00
CA ASN A 74 -5.94 18.03 -3.97
C ASN A 74 -4.70 17.19 -3.68
N PHE A 75 -4.34 17.06 -2.40
CA PHE A 75 -3.22 16.21 -2.00
C PHE A 75 -3.48 14.74 -2.32
N ILE A 76 -4.69 14.23 -2.10
CA ILE A 76 -5.05 12.86 -2.47
C ILE A 76 -4.95 12.66 -3.97
N LEU A 77 -5.56 13.53 -4.77
CA LEU A 77 -5.53 13.45 -6.23
C LEU A 77 -4.08 13.46 -6.75
N PHE A 78 -3.23 14.30 -6.18
CA PHE A 78 -1.81 14.34 -6.52
C PHE A 78 -1.11 12.99 -6.24
N VAL A 79 -1.36 12.37 -5.08
CA VAL A 79 -0.75 11.07 -4.76
C VAL A 79 -1.34 9.93 -5.59
N LEU A 80 -2.65 9.97 -5.91
CA LEU A 80 -3.29 9.01 -6.81
C LEU A 80 -2.65 9.05 -8.20
N ILE A 81 -2.34 10.24 -8.72
CA ILE A 81 -1.63 10.42 -9.99
C ILE A 81 -0.23 9.79 -9.92
N ILE A 82 0.54 10.06 -8.86
CA ILE A 82 1.86 9.45 -8.68
C ILE A 82 1.76 7.91 -8.67
N ILE A 83 0.81 7.36 -7.93
CA ILE A 83 0.59 5.91 -7.87
C ILE A 83 0.22 5.38 -9.26
N TRP A 84 -0.71 6.03 -9.97
CA TRP A 84 -1.09 5.66 -11.34
C TRP A 84 0.14 5.62 -12.26
N THR A 85 0.95 6.67 -12.27
CA THR A 85 2.14 6.78 -13.12
C THR A 85 3.17 5.71 -12.77
N LEU A 86 3.42 5.47 -11.48
CA LEU A 86 4.37 4.44 -11.05
C LEU A 86 3.91 3.03 -11.42
N GLN A 87 2.62 2.75 -11.22
CA GLN A 87 2.02 1.47 -11.58
C GLN A 87 2.10 1.24 -13.09
N THR A 88 1.69 2.23 -13.89
CA THR A 88 1.55 2.05 -15.34
C THR A 88 2.88 2.03 -16.09
N LEU A 89 3.83 2.89 -15.74
CA LEU A 89 5.10 3.01 -16.48
C LEU A 89 6.18 2.01 -16.07
N PHE A 90 6.16 1.53 -14.82
CA PHE A 90 7.21 0.65 -14.32
C PHE A 90 6.71 -0.76 -14.04
N ILE A 91 5.59 -0.91 -13.33
CA ILE A 91 5.17 -2.20 -12.81
C ILE A 91 4.63 -3.10 -13.94
N ILE A 92 3.91 -2.54 -14.90
CA ILE A 92 3.34 -3.31 -16.02
C ILE A 92 4.42 -3.87 -16.95
N PRO A 93 5.35 -3.06 -17.49
CA PRO A 93 6.34 -3.58 -18.44
C PRO A 93 7.20 -4.65 -17.77
N ILE A 94 7.55 -4.45 -16.50
CA ILE A 94 8.35 -5.41 -15.73
C ILE A 94 7.56 -6.71 -15.50
N ASN A 95 6.29 -6.63 -15.09
CA ASN A 95 5.48 -7.84 -14.90
C ASN A 95 5.26 -8.60 -16.21
N HIS A 96 5.03 -7.91 -17.32
CA HIS A 96 4.88 -8.57 -18.62
C HIS A 96 6.19 -9.24 -19.07
N PHE A 97 7.33 -8.57 -18.89
CA PHE A 97 8.63 -9.13 -19.22
C PHE A 97 8.98 -10.36 -18.39
N LEU A 98 8.67 -10.33 -17.08
CA LEU A 98 8.96 -11.43 -16.16
C LEU A 98 7.95 -12.57 -16.25
N PHE A 99 6.69 -12.28 -16.61
CA PHE A 99 5.60 -13.25 -16.65
C PHE A 99 4.76 -13.12 -17.94
N PRO A 100 5.34 -13.45 -19.11
CA PRO A 100 4.70 -13.18 -20.40
C PRO A 100 3.42 -13.99 -20.66
N ASN A 101 3.25 -15.14 -20.00
CA ASN A 101 2.14 -16.07 -20.21
C ASN A 101 1.22 -16.23 -18.98
N ASN A 102 1.16 -15.22 -18.11
CA ASN A 102 0.43 -15.34 -16.86
C ASN A 102 -1.09 -15.19 -17.07
N SER A 103 -1.81 -16.31 -17.22
CA SER A 103 -3.27 -16.33 -17.35
C SER A 103 -3.95 -16.14 -15.99
N PHE A 104 -3.90 -14.91 -15.46
CA PHE A 104 -4.49 -14.58 -14.17
C PHE A 104 -6.01 -14.37 -14.25
N GLN A 105 -6.79 -15.29 -13.69
CA GLN A 105 -8.24 -15.15 -13.51
C GLN A 105 -8.60 -15.09 -12.01
N PRO A 106 -8.70 -13.90 -11.41
CA PRO A 106 -8.97 -13.80 -9.99
C PRO A 106 -10.42 -14.15 -9.65
N SER A 107 -10.61 -14.89 -8.56
CA SER A 107 -11.93 -15.09 -7.96
C SER A 107 -12.46 -13.78 -7.34
N LEU A 108 -13.78 -13.66 -7.15
CA LEU A 108 -14.37 -12.48 -6.50
C LEU A 108 -13.79 -12.26 -5.09
N TYR A 109 -13.54 -13.35 -4.36
CA TYR A 109 -12.92 -13.31 -3.04
C TYR A 109 -11.50 -12.73 -3.10
N PHE A 110 -10.71 -13.11 -4.10
CA PHE A 110 -9.39 -12.55 -4.33
C PHE A 110 -9.47 -11.04 -4.61
N ILE A 111 -10.38 -10.59 -5.46
CA ILE A 111 -10.52 -9.15 -5.79
C ILE A 111 -10.88 -8.35 -4.54
N LEU A 112 -11.92 -8.76 -3.80
CA LEU A 112 -12.34 -8.08 -2.58
C LEU A 112 -11.26 -8.14 -1.50
N GLY A 113 -10.58 -9.28 -1.39
CA GLY A 113 -9.44 -9.50 -0.53
C GLY A 113 -8.32 -8.50 -0.81
N ALA A 114 -7.84 -8.46 -2.04
CA ALA A 114 -6.69 -7.65 -2.44
C ALA A 114 -6.98 -6.14 -2.51
N VAL A 115 -8.21 -5.73 -2.84
CA VAL A 115 -8.56 -4.30 -3.03
C VAL A 115 -9.11 -3.67 -1.75
N VAL A 116 -9.79 -4.42 -0.90
CA VAL A 116 -10.51 -3.86 0.26
C VAL A 116 -9.93 -4.39 1.56
N VAL A 117 -9.96 -5.71 1.75
CA VAL A 117 -9.64 -6.33 3.05
C VAL A 117 -8.16 -6.18 3.38
N ALA A 118 -7.27 -6.51 2.45
CA ALA A 118 -5.84 -6.46 2.64
C ALA A 118 -5.35 -5.01 2.87
N PRO A 119 -5.68 -4.02 2.02
CA PRO A 119 -5.30 -2.63 2.29
C PRO A 119 -5.81 -2.13 3.64
N PHE A 120 -7.05 -2.45 4.02
CA PHE A 120 -7.57 -2.04 5.32
C PHE A 120 -6.74 -2.60 6.48
N LEU A 121 -6.50 -3.92 6.50
CA LEU A 121 -5.79 -4.59 7.59
C LEU A 121 -4.29 -4.28 7.60
N GLU A 122 -3.65 -4.28 6.44
CA GLU A 122 -2.23 -3.97 6.31
C GLU A 122 -1.94 -2.53 6.71
N GLU A 123 -2.77 -1.55 6.33
CA GLU A 123 -2.55 -0.17 6.74
C GLU A 123 -2.71 0.02 8.25
N ILE A 124 -3.59 -0.75 8.91
CA ILE A 124 -3.69 -0.77 10.38
C ILE A 124 -2.40 -1.31 10.99
N ILE A 125 -1.90 -2.44 10.50
CA ILE A 125 -0.70 -3.10 11.04
C ILE A 125 0.56 -2.27 10.78
N PHE A 126 0.75 -1.82 9.55
CA PHE A 126 1.99 -1.17 9.13
C PHE A 126 2.01 0.33 9.41
N ARG A 127 0.88 1.05 9.25
CA ARG A 127 0.89 2.51 9.45
C ARG A 127 0.47 2.90 10.85
N ASN A 128 -0.68 2.41 11.32
CA ASN A 128 -1.18 2.76 12.64
C ASN A 128 -0.37 2.12 13.77
N ILE A 129 0.05 0.85 13.63
CA ILE A 129 0.83 0.17 14.68
C ILE A 129 2.34 0.36 14.48
N LEU A 130 2.92 -0.18 13.41
CA LEU A 130 4.37 -0.17 13.21
C LEU A 130 4.92 1.24 13.03
N LEU A 131 4.53 1.94 11.95
CA LEU A 131 5.09 3.26 11.63
C LEU A 131 4.81 4.28 12.73
N ASN A 132 3.60 4.31 13.29
CA ASN A 132 3.30 5.22 14.38
C ASN A 132 4.19 4.96 15.61
N SER A 133 4.45 3.69 15.94
CA SER A 133 5.37 3.38 17.02
C SER A 133 6.82 3.74 16.68
N LEU A 134 7.28 3.49 15.45
CA LEU A 134 8.62 3.90 15.01
C LEU A 134 8.79 5.42 15.09
N LEU A 135 7.78 6.19 14.68
CA LEU A 135 7.79 7.65 14.76
C LEU A 135 7.86 8.20 16.20
N ASN A 136 7.46 7.40 17.19
CA ASN A 136 7.58 7.76 18.61
C ASN A 136 8.95 7.43 19.21
N ASN A 137 9.74 6.58 18.55
CA ASN A 137 11.02 6.07 19.08
C ASN A 137 12.23 6.42 18.21
N TYR A 138 12.02 6.86 16.96
CA TYR A 138 13.05 7.15 15.97
C TYR A 138 12.68 8.39 15.15
N ASN A 139 13.65 8.95 14.42
CA ASN A 139 13.39 10.07 13.52
C ASN A 139 12.46 9.67 12.34
N LYS A 140 11.80 10.68 11.74
CA LYS A 140 10.80 10.49 10.69
C LYS A 140 11.33 9.72 9.48
N LYS A 141 12.50 10.09 8.96
CA LYS A 141 13.10 9.45 7.77
C LYS A 141 13.34 7.97 7.99
N LYS A 142 14.02 7.62 9.09
CA LYS A 142 14.32 6.23 9.47
C LYS A 142 13.05 5.42 9.67
N SER A 143 12.05 5.99 10.33
CA SER A 143 10.77 5.31 10.59
C SER A 143 10.03 4.95 9.31
N VAL A 144 9.95 5.88 8.35
CA VAL A 144 9.28 5.64 7.05
C VAL A 144 10.03 4.59 6.23
N ILE A 145 11.35 4.70 6.12
CA ILE A 145 12.16 3.75 5.33
C ILE A 145 12.02 2.33 5.87
N ILE A 146 12.16 2.16 7.19
CA ILE A 146 12.06 0.84 7.82
C ILE A 146 10.65 0.26 7.66
N SER A 147 9.62 1.06 7.91
CA SER A 147 8.24 0.60 7.74
C SER A 147 7.93 0.20 6.30
N ALA A 148 8.43 0.96 5.31
CA ALA A 148 8.23 0.67 3.89
C ALA A 148 8.91 -0.63 3.48
N PHE A 149 10.16 -0.85 3.94
CA PHE A 149 10.90 -2.07 3.66
C PHE A 149 10.24 -3.30 4.29
N LEU A 150 9.80 -3.22 5.55
CA LEU A 150 9.09 -4.32 6.21
C LEU A 150 7.74 -4.62 5.55
N PHE A 151 7.05 -3.59 5.05
CA PHE A 151 5.82 -3.75 4.26
C PHE A 151 6.10 -4.46 2.92
N GLY A 152 7.22 -4.16 2.26
CA GLY A 152 7.64 -4.91 1.08
C GLY A 152 7.99 -6.37 1.39
N LEU A 153 8.78 -6.60 2.44
CA LEU A 153 9.31 -7.92 2.80
C LEU A 153 8.26 -9.00 3.12
N ILE A 154 7.05 -8.62 3.54
CA ILE A 154 5.99 -9.61 3.77
C ILE A 154 5.43 -10.21 2.47
N HIS A 155 5.79 -9.64 1.32
CA HIS A 155 5.46 -10.19 0.02
C HIS A 155 6.50 -11.26 -0.36
N ILE A 156 6.04 -12.45 -0.75
CA ILE A 156 6.91 -13.60 -0.99
C ILE A 156 7.71 -13.45 -2.29
N GLN A 157 7.14 -12.76 -3.28
CA GLN A 157 7.74 -12.65 -4.61
C GLN A 157 8.78 -11.51 -4.65
N PRO A 158 10.03 -11.76 -5.07
CA PRO A 158 11.11 -10.76 -5.05
C PRO A 158 10.77 -9.44 -5.76
N ILE A 159 10.12 -9.51 -6.93
CA ILE A 159 9.76 -8.29 -7.66
C ILE A 159 8.66 -7.50 -6.93
N GLN A 160 7.74 -8.21 -6.27
CA GLN A 160 6.68 -7.60 -5.48
C GLN A 160 7.25 -6.91 -4.24
N ILE A 161 8.31 -7.46 -3.62
CA ILE A 161 9.00 -6.81 -2.49
C ILE A 161 9.49 -5.40 -2.89
N VAL A 162 10.12 -5.27 -4.06
CA VAL A 162 10.64 -3.96 -4.54
C VAL A 162 9.49 -2.98 -4.73
N PHE A 163 8.45 -3.37 -5.46
CA PHE A 163 7.32 -2.48 -5.75
C PHE A 163 6.48 -2.14 -4.52
N ALA A 164 6.20 -3.13 -3.68
CA ALA A 164 5.51 -2.91 -2.41
C ALA A 164 6.34 -2.01 -1.49
N THR A 165 7.69 -2.09 -1.51
CA THR A 165 8.54 -1.15 -0.77
C THR A 165 8.39 0.28 -1.28
N ILE A 166 8.37 0.50 -2.60
CA ILE A 166 8.22 1.83 -3.21
C ILE A 166 6.85 2.44 -2.88
N VAL A 167 5.77 1.69 -3.12
CA VAL A 167 4.41 2.12 -2.76
C VAL A 167 4.33 2.32 -1.25
N GLY A 168 4.91 1.42 -0.47
CA GLY A 168 4.92 1.47 0.97
C GLY A 168 5.63 2.71 1.53
N PHE A 169 6.66 3.19 0.84
CA PHE A 169 7.36 4.44 1.15
C PHE A 169 6.46 5.65 0.92
N LEU A 170 5.76 5.72 -0.22
CA LEU A 170 4.79 6.78 -0.52
C LEU A 170 3.68 6.83 0.54
N LEU A 171 3.04 5.69 0.82
CA LEU A 171 2.00 5.58 1.85
C LEU A 171 2.54 5.95 3.24
N GLY A 172 3.76 5.53 3.56
CA GLY A 172 4.45 5.89 4.80
C GLY A 172 4.67 7.40 4.94
N MET A 173 5.06 8.08 3.87
CA MET A 173 5.20 9.55 3.87
C MET A 173 3.86 10.26 4.06
N VAL A 174 2.80 9.78 3.37
CA VAL A 174 1.43 10.30 3.52
C VAL A 174 0.96 10.18 4.97
N TYR A 175 1.10 8.99 5.56
CA TYR A 175 0.74 8.79 6.97
C TYR A 175 1.59 9.64 7.93
N ALA A 176 2.90 9.74 7.69
CA ALA A 176 3.79 10.55 8.52
C ALA A 176 3.57 12.07 8.39
N LYS A 177 2.81 12.53 7.39
CA LYS A 177 2.38 13.93 7.24
C LYS A 177 0.98 14.14 7.82
N ASN A 178 0.01 13.29 7.45
CA ASN A 178 -1.40 13.52 7.72
C ASN A 178 -1.92 12.77 8.97
N LYS A 179 -1.19 11.78 9.49
CA LYS A 179 -1.60 10.92 10.62
C LYS A 179 -3.00 10.31 10.49
N ASN A 180 -3.54 10.26 9.27
CA ASN A 180 -4.86 9.76 8.97
C ASN A 180 -4.74 8.51 8.11
N ILE A 181 -5.15 7.37 8.67
CA ILE A 181 -5.07 6.06 8.02
C ILE A 181 -6.04 5.93 6.84
N ALA A 182 -7.15 6.66 6.83
CA ALA A 182 -8.12 6.58 5.73
C ALA A 182 -7.49 7.01 4.39
N TYR A 183 -6.56 7.98 4.41
CA TYR A 183 -5.80 8.36 3.22
C TYR A 183 -5.00 7.18 2.68
N THR A 184 -4.27 6.48 3.54
CA THR A 184 -3.40 5.40 3.08
C THR A 184 -4.19 4.18 2.67
N ILE A 185 -5.32 3.88 3.33
CA ILE A 185 -6.25 2.82 2.89
C ILE A 185 -6.76 3.11 1.48
N ILE A 186 -7.29 4.31 1.22
CA ILE A 186 -7.82 4.68 -0.11
C ILE A 186 -6.73 4.58 -1.18
N LEU A 187 -5.55 5.14 -0.91
CA LEU A 187 -4.43 5.14 -1.86
C LEU A 187 -3.90 3.72 -2.13
N HIS A 188 -3.83 2.87 -1.10
CA HIS A 188 -3.40 1.48 -1.22
C HIS A 188 -4.45 0.63 -1.96
N SER A 189 -5.73 0.75 -1.62
CA SER A 189 -6.84 0.13 -2.35
C SER A 189 -6.81 0.51 -3.83
N PHE A 190 -6.60 1.78 -4.13
CA PHE A 190 -6.47 2.26 -5.51
C PHE A 190 -5.26 1.65 -6.23
N SER A 191 -4.10 1.61 -5.57
CA SER A 191 -2.89 0.94 -6.09
C SER A 191 -3.16 -0.52 -6.46
N ASN A 192 -3.81 -1.28 -5.58
CA ASN A 192 -4.11 -2.70 -5.83
C ASN A 192 -5.18 -2.88 -6.92
N ALA A 193 -6.19 -2.01 -6.94
CA ALA A 193 -7.22 -2.02 -7.97
C ALA A 193 -6.64 -1.77 -9.37
N ILE A 194 -5.70 -0.82 -9.50
CA ILE A 194 -5.00 -0.56 -10.77
C ILE A 194 -4.26 -1.82 -11.24
N VAL A 195 -3.45 -2.43 -10.37
CA VAL A 195 -2.69 -3.65 -10.71
C VAL A 195 -3.62 -4.75 -11.21
N LEU A 196 -4.75 -4.97 -10.52
CA LEU A 196 -5.72 -6.00 -10.92
C LEU A 196 -6.44 -5.68 -12.22
N LEU A 197 -6.87 -4.43 -12.40
CA LEU A 197 -7.52 -3.98 -13.62
C LEU A 197 -6.59 -4.18 -14.82
N ILE A 198 -5.32 -3.82 -14.67
CA ILE A 198 -4.30 -4.01 -15.72
C ILE A 198 -4.16 -5.50 -16.05
N ASN A 199 -3.91 -6.34 -15.05
CA ASN A 199 -3.71 -7.78 -15.28
C ASN A 199 -4.92 -8.40 -16.00
N PHE A 200 -6.14 -7.95 -15.68
CA PHE A 200 -7.34 -8.36 -16.38
C PHE A 200 -7.39 -7.89 -17.84
N LEU A 201 -7.00 -6.64 -18.11
CA LEU A 201 -6.99 -6.07 -19.46
C LEU A 201 -5.88 -6.68 -20.34
N THR A 202 -4.69 -6.92 -19.79
CA THR A 202 -3.57 -7.55 -20.53
C THR A 202 -3.82 -9.01 -20.89
N ASN A 203 -4.73 -9.69 -20.19
CA ASN A 203 -5.19 -11.03 -20.57
C ASN A 203 -6.16 -11.02 -21.75
N LYS A 204 -6.81 -9.87 -22.03
CA LYS A 204 -7.78 -9.71 -23.13
C LYS A 204 -7.19 -9.01 -24.35
N PHE A 205 -6.24 -8.10 -24.14
CA PHE A 205 -5.64 -7.25 -25.16
C PHE A 205 -4.12 -7.38 -25.16
N SER A 206 -3.46 -6.98 -26.26
CA SER A 206 -2.00 -7.01 -26.30
C SER A 206 -1.39 -6.05 -25.27
N THR A 207 -0.34 -6.50 -24.59
CA THR A 207 0.40 -5.71 -23.60
C THR A 207 1.03 -4.45 -24.19
N ALA A 208 1.50 -4.54 -25.44
CA ALA A 208 2.02 -3.39 -26.18
C ALA A 208 0.96 -2.28 -26.35
N LEU A 209 -0.26 -2.64 -26.76
CA LEU A 209 -1.36 -1.68 -26.90
C LEU A 209 -1.70 -1.01 -25.56
N PHE A 210 -1.72 -1.77 -24.46
CA PHE A 210 -1.98 -1.20 -23.14
C PHE A 210 -0.87 -0.21 -22.73
N PHE A 211 0.39 -0.57 -22.98
CA PHE A 211 1.53 0.29 -22.65
C PHE A 211 1.45 1.62 -23.43
N ASP A 212 1.17 1.57 -24.73
CA ASP A 212 1.01 2.77 -25.57
C ASP A 212 -0.12 3.68 -25.07
N ILE A 213 -1.28 3.10 -24.75
CA ILE A 213 -2.41 3.82 -24.15
C ILE A 213 -2.00 4.45 -22.81
N SER A 214 -1.28 3.71 -21.98
CA SER A 214 -0.84 4.19 -20.67
C SER A 214 0.12 5.37 -20.76
N ILE A 215 1.02 5.39 -21.76
CA ILE A 215 1.90 6.53 -22.04
C ILE A 215 1.05 7.74 -22.41
N GLY A 216 0.10 7.59 -23.34
CA GLY A 216 -0.80 8.67 -23.76
C GLY A 216 -1.58 9.26 -22.58
N VAL A 217 -2.16 8.41 -21.72
CA VAL A 217 -2.87 8.84 -20.50
C VAL A 217 -1.94 9.59 -19.55
N ASN A 218 -0.72 9.09 -19.31
CA ASN A 218 0.25 9.76 -18.44
C ASN A 218 0.70 11.12 -18.97
N ILE A 219 0.85 11.27 -20.29
CA ILE A 219 1.15 12.57 -20.93
C ILE A 219 0.01 13.56 -20.66
N ILE A 220 -1.25 13.14 -20.87
CA ILE A 220 -2.43 13.99 -20.63
C ILE A 220 -2.52 14.41 -19.15
N ILE A 221 -2.30 13.47 -18.23
CA ILE A 221 -2.29 13.75 -16.79
C ILE A 221 -1.18 14.75 -16.46
N SER A 222 0.03 14.55 -16.99
CA SER A 222 1.17 15.44 -16.75
C SER A 222 0.91 16.86 -17.25
N ILE A 223 0.38 17.01 -18.46
CA ILE A 223 -0.03 18.32 -19.02
C ILE A 223 -1.10 18.97 -18.15
N SER A 224 -2.10 18.19 -17.71
CA SER A 224 -3.20 18.68 -16.87
C SER A 224 -2.71 19.15 -15.49
N VAL A 225 -1.76 18.43 -14.89
CA VAL A 225 -1.10 18.82 -13.63
C VAL A 225 -0.29 20.10 -13.81
N LEU A 226 0.50 20.21 -14.87
CA LEU A 226 1.29 21.42 -15.17
C LEU A 226 0.37 22.63 -15.40
N TYR A 227 -0.72 22.46 -16.14
CA TYR A 227 -1.73 23.49 -16.37
C TYR A 227 -2.39 23.94 -15.05
N TYR A 228 -2.79 22.98 -14.20
CA TYR A 228 -3.33 23.28 -12.87
C TYR A 228 -2.32 24.03 -11.99
N MET A 229 -1.04 23.61 -12.00
CA MET A 229 0.01 24.28 -11.25
C MET A 229 0.24 25.71 -11.74
N ASN A 230 0.17 25.94 -13.05
CA ASN A 230 0.26 27.28 -13.63
C ASN A 230 -0.89 28.17 -13.13
N ILE A 231 -2.14 27.70 -13.19
CA ILE A 231 -3.29 28.46 -12.72
C ILE A 231 -3.21 28.75 -11.22
N LYS A 232 -2.94 27.73 -10.40
CA LYS A 232 -3.07 27.84 -8.95
C LYS A 232 -1.88 28.49 -8.27
N TYR A 233 -0.67 28.27 -8.80
CA TYR A 233 0.58 28.68 -8.16
C TYR A 233 1.39 29.66 -9.03
N GLY A 234 0.86 30.10 -10.19
CA GLY A 234 1.58 30.98 -11.11
C GLY A 234 2.83 30.33 -11.72
N PHE A 235 2.88 28.99 -11.72
CA PHE A 235 4.01 28.22 -12.22
C PHE A 235 4.13 28.38 -13.75
N SER A 236 5.18 29.06 -14.20
CA SER A 236 5.52 29.21 -15.62
C SER A 236 6.81 28.47 -15.92
N ILE A 237 6.78 27.63 -16.96
CA ILE A 237 7.98 26.93 -17.46
C ILE A 237 9.08 27.94 -17.84
N GLN A 238 8.70 29.11 -18.37
CA GLN A 238 9.67 30.16 -18.70
C GLN A 238 10.36 30.74 -17.47
N LYS A 239 9.64 30.94 -16.36
CA LYS A 239 10.23 31.41 -15.10
C LYS A 239 11.21 30.38 -14.53
N LEU A 240 10.85 29.10 -14.56
CA LEU A 240 11.72 28.02 -14.10
C LEU A 240 13.00 27.92 -14.92
N ILE A 241 12.91 28.02 -16.26
CA ILE A 241 14.07 28.00 -17.15
C ILE A 241 14.99 29.19 -16.86
N GLN A 242 14.42 30.36 -16.55
CA GLN A 242 15.18 31.55 -16.20
C GLN A 242 15.92 31.37 -14.86
N GLU A 243 15.24 30.86 -13.83
CA GLU A 243 15.85 30.56 -12.51
C GLU A 243 16.94 29.47 -12.54
N ILE A 244 16.92 28.55 -13.51
CA ILE A 244 17.96 27.52 -13.68
C ILE A 244 19.19 28.07 -14.41
N ASN A 245 18.99 29.07 -15.28
CA ASN A 245 20.05 29.68 -16.07
C ASN A 245 20.72 30.89 -15.37
N ASP A 246 20.14 31.36 -14.27
CA ASP A 246 20.69 32.37 -13.34
C ASP A 246 21.50 31.71 -12.21
#